data_AF-A0A1H5VN01-F1
#
_entry.id   AF-A0A1H5VN01-F1
#
_cell.length_a   1.000
_cell.length_b   1.000
_cell.length_c   1.000
_cell.angle_alpha   90.00
_cell.angle_beta   90.00
_cell.angle_gamma   90.00
#
_symmetry.space_group_name_H-M   'P 1'
#
loop_
_entity.id
_entity.type
_entity.pdbx_description
1 polymer ?
#
loop_
_entity_poly.entity_id
_entity_poly.type
_entity_poly.pdbx_seq_one_letter_code
_entity_poly.pdbx_strand_id
1 'polypeptide(L)'
;MGVPLIVFFFIIGITSVLLAWKKKAELLPPTLQTSVEDGSWILPAQMIQIGEGEMRKMGRDPEVDRIDIRPDKGVAKVTFKTHFTEVQLDGLSGEVLSIETRHSDWIEKVHDGSIVDFYLGGDEATKLTYSTLTAMGLILMSLSGFYLWYYPKLIRKIKGR
;
A
#
# COMPACT_ATOMS: atom_id res chain seq x y z
N MET A 1 -7.67 23.66 -16.82
CA MET A 1 -8.22 23.03 -15.60
C MET A 1 -8.34 21.50 -15.70
N GLY A 2 -8.66 20.90 -16.86
CA GLY A 2 -8.82 19.43 -16.97
C GLY A 2 -7.54 18.59 -17.12
N VAL A 3 -6.47 19.14 -17.70
CA VAL A 3 -5.22 18.38 -17.98
C VAL A 3 -4.56 17.82 -16.69
N PRO A 4 -4.46 18.57 -15.57
CA PRO A 4 -3.91 18.02 -14.32
C PRO A 4 -4.72 16.86 -13.73
N LEU A 5 -6.06 16.94 -13.77
CA LEU A 5 -6.92 15.86 -13.27
C LEU A 5 -6.77 14.57 -14.07
N ILE A 6 -6.59 14.67 -15.39
CA ILE A 6 -6.33 13.50 -16.25
C ILE A 6 -5.05 12.79 -15.84
N VAL A 7 -3.99 13.54 -15.52
CA VAL A 7 -2.73 12.96 -15.04
C VAL A 7 -2.95 12.22 -13.71
N PHE A 8 -3.69 12.81 -12.77
CA PHE A 8 -4.00 12.15 -11.51
C PHE A 8 -4.86 10.90 -11.68
N PHE A 9 -5.87 10.92 -12.55
CA PHE A 9 -6.64 9.71 -12.87
C PHE A 9 -5.78 8.62 -13.50
N PHE A 10 -4.83 9.00 -14.35
CA PHE A 10 -3.92 8.06 -14.97
C PHE A 10 -3.00 7.39 -13.94
N ILE A 11 -2.44 8.18 -13.02
CA ILE A 11 -1.62 7.68 -11.91
C ILE A 11 -2.44 6.75 -11.01
N ILE A 12 -3.64 7.16 -10.58
CA ILE A 12 -4.53 6.31 -9.77
C ILE A 12 -4.90 5.03 -10.52
N GLY A 13 -5.18 5.11 -11.82
CA GLY A 13 -5.51 3.95 -12.65
C GLY A 13 -4.36 2.94 -12.71
N ILE A 14 -3.15 3.39 -13.01
CA ILE A 14 -1.96 2.51 -13.06
C ILE A 14 -1.70 1.90 -11.69
N THR A 15 -1.65 2.72 -10.65
CA THR A 15 -1.36 2.25 -9.29
C THR A 15 -2.44 1.29 -8.78
N SER A 16 -3.72 1.50 -9.10
CA SER A 16 -4.80 0.55 -8.79
C SER A 16 -4.57 -0.82 -9.41
N VAL A 17 -4.15 -0.87 -10.68
CA VAL A 17 -3.84 -2.13 -11.37
C VAL A 17 -2.64 -2.81 -10.71
N LEU A 18 -1.56 -2.06 -10.45
CA LEU A 18 -0.38 -2.61 -9.78
C LEU A 18 -0.71 -3.18 -8.39
N LEU A 19 -1.49 -2.44 -7.59
CA LEU A 19 -1.90 -2.87 -6.24
C LEU A 19 -2.79 -4.11 -6.29
N ALA A 20 -3.71 -4.21 -7.25
CA ALA A 20 -4.55 -5.40 -7.44
C ALA A 20 -3.70 -6.63 -7.81
N TRP A 21 -2.60 -6.44 -8.53
CA TRP A 21 -1.71 -7.50 -9.01
C TRP A 21 -0.48 -7.72 -8.13
N LYS A 22 -0.40 -7.09 -6.94
CA LYS A 22 0.82 -7.04 -6.12
C LYS A 22 1.48 -8.39 -5.81
N LYS A 23 0.69 -9.46 -5.68
CA LYS A 23 1.20 -10.84 -5.46
C LYS A 23 1.75 -11.50 -6.72
N LYS A 24 1.21 -11.16 -7.89
CA LYS A 24 1.60 -11.73 -9.19
C LYS A 24 2.72 -10.95 -9.85
N ALA A 25 2.84 -9.66 -9.54
CA ALA A 25 3.88 -8.77 -10.02
C ALA A 25 5.07 -8.65 -9.06
N GLU A 26 5.19 -9.56 -8.08
CA GLU A 26 6.32 -9.61 -7.13
C GLU A 26 6.59 -8.28 -6.40
N LEU A 27 5.52 -7.50 -6.15
CA LEU A 27 5.61 -6.22 -5.45
C LEU A 27 5.64 -6.37 -3.92
N LEU A 28 5.47 -7.60 -3.45
CA LEU A 28 5.54 -7.99 -2.04
C LEU A 28 6.49 -9.19 -1.91
N PRO A 29 7.33 -9.19 -0.86
CA PRO A 29 8.11 -10.36 -0.50
C PRO A 29 7.21 -11.59 -0.30
N PRO A 30 7.63 -12.79 -0.76
CA PRO A 30 6.91 -14.01 -0.48
C PRO A 30 6.85 -14.25 1.03
N THR A 31 5.72 -14.76 1.51
CA THR A 31 5.60 -15.12 2.94
C THR A 31 6.12 -16.53 3.14
N LEU A 32 7.29 -16.65 3.77
CA LEU A 32 7.88 -17.92 4.19
C LEU A 32 7.07 -18.57 5.32
N GLN A 33 7.34 -19.85 5.58
CA GLN A 33 6.72 -20.63 6.67
C GLN A 33 7.77 -20.98 7.71
N THR A 34 7.33 -21.11 8.96
CA THR A 34 8.17 -21.64 10.03
C THR A 34 8.65 -23.05 9.71
N SER A 35 9.89 -23.35 10.08
CA SER A 35 10.45 -24.71 10.06
C SER A 35 10.30 -25.42 11.41
N VAL A 36 9.76 -24.73 12.42
CA VAL A 36 9.59 -25.22 13.78
C VAL A 36 8.18 -25.78 13.95
N GLU A 37 8.08 -27.07 14.23
CA GLU A 37 6.78 -27.75 14.42
C GLU A 37 6.18 -27.49 15.82
N ASP A 38 7.02 -27.45 16.84
CA ASP A 38 6.62 -27.27 18.24
C ASP A 38 7.45 -26.18 18.92
N GLY A 39 6.76 -25.19 19.48
CA GLY A 39 7.40 -24.10 20.23
C GLY A 39 6.40 -23.06 20.70
N SER A 40 6.81 -22.28 21.70
CA SER A 40 6.09 -21.09 22.12
C SER A 40 6.51 -19.91 21.26
N TRP A 41 5.55 -19.09 20.85
CA TRP A 41 5.83 -17.84 20.15
C TRP A 41 6.75 -16.94 20.98
N ILE A 42 7.74 -16.34 20.32
CA ILE A 42 8.54 -15.28 20.94
C ILE A 42 7.68 -14.04 21.18
N LEU A 43 8.09 -13.19 22.13
CA LEU A 43 7.32 -11.99 22.46
C LEU A 43 7.43 -10.96 21.32
N PRO A 44 6.37 -10.17 21.04
CA PRO A 44 6.45 -9.10 20.04
C PRO A 44 7.60 -8.11 20.29
N ALA A 45 7.94 -7.85 21.57
CA ALA A 45 9.09 -7.01 21.91
C ALA A 45 10.43 -7.61 21.44
N GLN A 46 10.58 -8.94 21.48
CA GLN A 46 11.78 -9.62 20.97
C GLN A 46 11.83 -9.55 19.44
N MET A 47 10.69 -9.70 18.76
CA MET A 47 10.60 -9.54 17.31
C MET A 47 11.04 -8.13 16.87
N ILE A 48 10.59 -7.09 17.58
CA ILE A 48 11.03 -5.70 17.36
C ILE A 48 12.54 -5.59 17.53
N GLN A 49 13.10 -6.09 18.64
CA GLN A 49 14.53 -6.02 18.91
C GLN A 49 15.37 -6.69 17.82
N ILE A 50 14.93 -7.85 17.32
CA ILE A 50 15.61 -8.54 16.21
C ILE A 50 15.55 -7.67 14.95
N GLY A 51 14.36 -7.19 14.58
CA GLY A 51 14.17 -6.33 13.40
C GLY A 51 15.01 -5.04 13.46
N GLU A 52 14.98 -4.33 14.59
CA GLU A 52 15.82 -3.15 14.82
C GLU A 52 17.31 -3.48 14.70
N GLY A 53 17.73 -4.61 15.26
CA GLY A 53 19.10 -5.10 15.19
C GLY A 53 19.57 -5.29 13.75
N GLU A 54 18.74 -5.91 12.92
CA GLU A 54 19.04 -6.08 11.49
C GLU A 54 19.14 -4.74 10.75
N MET A 55 18.23 -3.79 11.03
CA MET A 55 18.30 -2.47 10.39
C MET A 55 19.55 -1.68 10.80
N ARG A 56 19.92 -1.73 12.08
CA ARG A 56 21.16 -1.10 12.58
C ARG A 56 22.40 -1.71 11.91
N LYS A 57 22.47 -3.03 11.72
CA LYS A 57 23.57 -3.70 11.00
C LYS A 57 23.69 -3.22 9.55
N MET A 58 22.57 -2.92 8.91
CA MET A 58 22.51 -2.41 7.53
C MET A 58 22.68 -0.89 7.44
N GLY A 59 22.87 -0.18 8.56
CA GLY A 59 22.96 1.28 8.59
C GLY A 59 21.65 1.97 8.19
N ARG A 60 20.51 1.31 8.38
CA ARG A 60 19.17 1.87 8.15
C ARG A 60 18.53 2.30 9.46
N ASP A 61 17.60 3.24 9.37
CA ASP A 61 16.83 3.71 10.50
C ASP A 61 15.97 2.57 11.08
N PRO A 62 16.14 2.20 12.36
CA PRO A 62 15.47 1.04 12.93
C PRO A 62 14.03 1.31 13.39
N GLU A 63 13.48 2.51 13.16
CA GLU A 63 12.15 2.85 13.67
C GLU A 63 11.06 1.95 13.06
N VAL A 64 10.50 1.08 13.91
CA VAL A 64 9.44 0.15 13.53
C VAL A 64 8.13 0.89 13.30
N ASP A 65 7.48 0.56 12.19
CA ASP A 65 6.12 1.01 11.87
C ASP A 65 5.09 0.08 12.53
N ARG A 66 5.18 -1.23 12.25
CA ARG A 66 4.27 -2.25 12.79
C ARG A 66 4.88 -3.64 12.71
N ILE A 67 4.21 -4.57 13.40
CA ILE A 67 4.43 -6.01 13.25
C ILE A 67 3.14 -6.64 12.72
N ASP A 68 3.27 -7.44 11.67
CA ASP A 68 2.19 -8.26 11.12
C ASP A 68 2.47 -9.74 11.44
N ILE A 69 1.73 -10.29 12.40
CA ILE A 69 1.85 -11.68 12.85
C ILE A 69 0.93 -12.56 12.00
N ARG A 70 1.48 -13.65 11.46
CA ARG A 70 0.79 -14.62 10.60
C ARG A 70 0.80 -16.01 11.26
N PRO A 71 -0.15 -16.30 12.16
CA PRO A 71 -0.15 -17.56 12.91
C PRO A 71 -0.26 -18.79 12.01
N ASP A 72 -1.00 -18.70 10.90
CA ASP A 72 -1.16 -19.75 9.90
C ASP A 72 0.14 -20.13 9.16
N LYS A 73 1.16 -19.29 9.27
CA LYS A 73 2.49 -19.48 8.68
C LYS A 73 3.59 -19.61 9.72
N GLY A 74 3.29 -19.37 11.00
CA GLY A 74 4.30 -19.36 12.07
C GLY A 74 5.33 -18.23 11.92
N VAL A 75 4.98 -17.11 11.28
CA VAL A 75 5.93 -16.02 11.00
C VAL A 75 5.41 -14.66 11.46
N ALA A 76 6.33 -13.74 11.73
CA ALA A 76 6.04 -12.34 11.99
C ALA A 76 6.81 -11.45 11.02
N LYS A 77 6.18 -10.37 10.54
CA LYS A 77 6.78 -9.40 9.60
C LYS A 77 6.92 -8.06 10.31
N VAL A 78 8.15 -7.64 10.56
CA VAL A 78 8.46 -6.32 11.14
C VAL A 78 8.71 -5.34 10.00
N THR A 79 7.92 -4.28 9.93
CA THR A 79 8.08 -3.23 8.91
C THR A 79 8.56 -1.92 9.52
N PHE A 80 9.25 -1.11 8.73
CA PHE A 80 9.91 0.10 9.19
C PHE A 80 9.34 1.34 8.55
N LYS A 81 9.36 2.46 9.28
CA LYS A 81 8.70 3.70 8.86
C LYS A 81 9.32 4.29 7.61
N THR A 82 10.65 4.32 7.49
CA THR A 82 11.34 5.25 6.59
C THR A 82 11.85 4.66 5.27
N HIS A 83 11.87 3.33 5.12
CA HIS A 83 12.54 2.70 3.97
C HIS A 83 11.83 1.47 3.40
N PHE A 84 10.54 1.27 3.72
CA PHE A 84 9.68 0.21 3.16
C PHE A 84 10.27 -1.20 3.25
N THR A 85 11.15 -1.46 4.20
CA THR A 85 11.75 -2.79 4.38
C THR A 85 10.88 -3.61 5.31
N GLU A 86 10.85 -4.91 5.05
CA GLU A 86 10.28 -5.93 5.91
C GLU A 86 11.38 -6.86 6.36
N VAL A 87 11.43 -7.12 7.66
CA VAL A 87 12.18 -8.24 8.23
C VAL A 87 11.16 -9.31 8.57
N GLN A 88 11.22 -10.44 7.87
CA GLN A 88 10.40 -11.60 8.19
C GLN A 88 11.16 -12.49 9.17
N LEU A 89 10.51 -12.81 10.28
CA LEU A 89 11.02 -13.64 11.35
C LEU A 89 10.20 -14.91 11.48
N ASP A 90 10.86 -16.00 11.85
CA ASP A 90 10.19 -17.16 12.41
C ASP A 90 9.61 -16.78 13.78
N GLY A 91 8.31 -17.00 13.95
CA GLY A 91 7.56 -16.60 15.13
C GLY A 91 7.87 -17.42 16.38
N LEU A 92 8.50 -18.59 16.23
CA LEU A 92 8.80 -19.53 17.30
C LEU A 92 10.30 -19.50 17.65
N SER A 93 11.19 -19.50 16.64
CA SER A 93 12.65 -19.47 16.88
C SER A 93 13.24 -18.07 16.96
N GLY A 94 12.59 -17.07 16.34
CA GLY A 94 13.17 -15.74 16.14
C GLY A 94 14.23 -15.66 15.05
N GLU A 95 14.40 -16.72 14.25
CA GLU A 95 15.29 -16.71 13.10
C GLU A 95 14.83 -15.68 12.04
N VAL A 96 15.79 -14.96 11.46
CA VAL A 96 15.50 -14.05 10.34
C VAL A 96 15.38 -14.86 9.06
N LEU A 97 14.16 -14.94 8.52
CA LEU A 97 13.85 -15.72 7.33
C LEU A 97 14.06 -14.92 6.04
N SER A 98 13.74 -13.62 6.04
CA SER A 98 13.99 -12.74 4.89
C SER A 98 14.10 -11.27 5.30
N ILE A 99 14.82 -10.50 4.50
CA ILE A 99 14.89 -9.03 4.60
C ILE A 99 14.74 -8.45 3.20
N GLU A 100 13.58 -7.87 2.91
CA GLU A 100 13.22 -7.43 1.56
C GLU A 100 12.44 -6.12 1.55
N THR A 101 12.37 -5.47 0.38
CA THR A 101 11.64 -4.21 0.22
C THR A 101 10.20 -4.48 -0.22
N ARG A 102 9.24 -3.83 0.45
CA ARG A 102 7.81 -3.87 0.14
C ARG A 102 7.46 -2.79 -0.88
N HIS A 103 7.70 -3.07 -2.16
CA HIS A 103 7.39 -2.14 -3.24
C HIS A 103 5.92 -1.71 -3.28
N SER A 104 4.99 -2.59 -2.86
CA SER A 104 3.57 -2.26 -2.78
C SER A 104 3.27 -1.09 -1.85
N ASP A 105 4.00 -0.96 -0.74
CA ASP A 105 3.73 0.07 0.27
C ASP A 105 4.15 1.45 -0.26
N TRP A 106 5.19 1.51 -1.10
CA TRP A 106 5.55 2.74 -1.82
C TRP A 106 4.48 3.11 -2.87
N ILE A 107 4.02 2.12 -3.64
CA ILE A 107 2.96 2.33 -4.65
C ILE A 107 1.65 2.80 -3.99
N GLU A 108 1.33 2.27 -2.81
CA GLU A 108 0.18 2.68 -2.02
C GLU A 108 0.25 4.16 -1.63
N LYS A 109 1.43 4.63 -1.17
CA LYS A 109 1.64 6.05 -0.87
C LYS A 109 1.53 6.97 -2.09
N VAL A 110 1.94 6.49 -3.26
CA VAL A 110 1.74 7.23 -4.51
C VAL A 110 0.26 7.26 -4.89
N HIS A 111 -0.44 6.15 -4.71
CA HIS A 111 -1.85 6.00 -5.03
C HIS A 111 -2.75 6.94 -4.22
N ASP A 112 -2.49 7.09 -2.93
CA ASP A 112 -3.29 7.94 -2.03
C ASP A 112 -2.76 9.38 -1.88
N GLY A 113 -1.59 9.67 -2.47
CA GLY A 113 -0.94 10.98 -2.42
C GLY A 113 -0.11 11.24 -1.16
N SER A 114 -0.08 10.31 -0.20
CA SER A 114 0.70 10.43 1.05
C SER A 114 2.21 10.33 0.84
N ILE A 115 2.68 10.02 -0.38
CA ILE A 115 4.11 10.00 -0.70
C ILE A 115 4.78 11.37 -0.50
N VAL A 116 4.04 12.46 -0.69
CA VAL A 116 4.55 13.81 -0.47
C VAL A 116 4.69 14.08 1.03
N ASP A 117 3.65 13.76 1.80
CA ASP A 117 3.68 13.88 3.27
C ASP A 117 4.80 13.03 3.86
N PHE A 118 5.03 11.85 3.29
CA PHE A 118 6.11 10.93 3.69
C PHE A 118 7.51 11.54 3.54
N TYR A 119 7.81 12.21 2.42
CA TYR A 119 9.15 12.81 2.22
C TYR A 119 9.31 14.19 2.85
N LEU A 120 8.22 14.93 3.05
CA LEU A 120 8.25 16.28 3.61
C LEU A 120 7.94 16.34 5.12
N GLY A 121 7.63 15.20 5.75
CA GLY A 121 7.26 15.14 7.17
C GLY A 121 5.90 15.79 7.47
N GLY A 122 4.96 15.72 6.53
CA GLY A 122 3.63 16.31 6.64
C GLY A 122 2.64 15.47 7.46
N ASP A 123 1.56 16.10 7.91
CA ASP A 123 0.51 15.54 8.77
C ASP A 123 -0.73 15.06 7.98
N GLU A 124 -0.51 14.35 6.87
CA GLU A 124 -1.56 13.76 6.00
C GLU A 124 -2.37 14.79 5.16
N ALA A 125 -2.02 16.08 5.25
CA ALA A 125 -2.69 17.15 4.49
C ALA A 125 -2.64 16.93 2.97
N THR A 126 -1.53 16.44 2.42
CA THR A 126 -1.41 16.18 0.97
C THR A 126 -2.30 15.03 0.57
N LYS A 127 -2.27 13.93 1.31
CA LYS A 127 -3.15 12.77 1.07
C LYS A 127 -4.62 13.18 1.05
N LEU A 128 -5.08 13.93 2.05
CA LEU A 128 -6.49 14.35 2.13
C LEU A 128 -6.88 15.25 0.96
N THR A 129 -6.04 16.22 0.62
CA THR A 129 -6.28 17.15 -0.48
C THR A 129 -6.29 16.43 -1.83
N TYR A 130 -5.27 15.61 -2.08
CA TYR A 130 -5.10 14.87 -3.33
C TYR A 130 -6.25 13.89 -3.56
N SER A 131 -6.54 13.04 -2.57
CA SER A 131 -7.58 12.02 -2.68
C SER A 131 -8.97 12.65 -2.85
N THR A 132 -9.28 13.70 -2.10
CA THR A 132 -10.57 14.41 -2.18
C THR A 132 -10.77 15.06 -3.54
N LEU A 133 -9.81 15.88 -4.01
CA LEU A 133 -9.94 16.58 -5.28
C LEU A 133 -10.02 15.61 -6.46
N THR A 134 -9.22 14.54 -6.42
CA THR A 134 -9.23 13.52 -7.47
C THR A 134 -10.55 12.74 -7.45
N ALA A 135 -11.01 12.24 -6.29
CA ALA A 135 -12.28 11.53 -6.20
C ALA A 135 -13.47 12.41 -6.62
N MET A 136 -13.53 13.66 -6.18
CA MET A 136 -14.58 14.60 -6.61
C MET A 136 -14.54 14.84 -8.12
N GLY A 137 -13.35 15.02 -8.69
CA GLY A 137 -13.18 15.14 -10.13
C GLY A 137 -13.71 13.92 -10.88
N LEU A 138 -13.39 12.71 -10.40
CA LEU A 138 -13.84 11.46 -11.01
C LEU A 138 -15.38 11.31 -10.92
N ILE A 139 -15.98 11.65 -9.78
CA ILE A 139 -17.43 11.63 -9.59
C ILE A 139 -18.11 12.59 -10.57
N LEU A 140 -17.65 13.83 -10.64
CA LEU A 140 -18.21 14.85 -11.55
C LEU A 140 -18.06 14.43 -13.01
N MET A 141 -16.91 13.88 -13.40
CA MET A 141 -16.70 13.35 -14.75
C MET A 141 -17.59 12.14 -15.05
N SER A 142 -17.80 11.25 -14.07
CA SER A 142 -18.65 10.08 -14.24
C SER A 142 -20.12 10.47 -14.40
N LEU A 143 -20.61 11.38 -13.57
CA LEU A 143 -21.98 11.90 -13.65
C LEU A 143 -22.23 12.67 -14.95
N SER A 144 -21.30 13.55 -15.34
CA SER A 144 -21.42 14.31 -16.60
C SER A 144 -21.31 13.40 -17.82
N GLY A 145 -20.38 12.44 -17.82
CA GLY A 145 -20.24 11.44 -18.89
C GLY A 145 -21.50 10.58 -19.03
N PHE A 146 -22.05 10.10 -17.91
CA PHE A 146 -23.30 9.34 -17.91
C PHE A 146 -24.48 10.18 -18.42
N TYR A 147 -24.59 11.43 -17.98
CA TYR A 147 -25.62 12.35 -18.45
C TYR A 147 -25.56 12.54 -19.97
N LEU A 148 -24.36 12.82 -20.51
CA LEU A 148 -24.16 12.98 -21.95
C LEU A 148 -24.42 11.71 -22.76
N TRP A 149 -24.21 10.53 -22.18
CA TRP A 149 -24.52 9.25 -22.81
C TRP A 149 -26.02 8.90 -22.77
N TYR A 150 -26.70 9.20 -21.66
CA TYR A 150 -28.11 8.84 -21.45
C TYR A 150 -29.06 9.84 -22.12
N TYR A 151 -28.78 11.14 -22.05
CA TYR A 151 -29.67 12.20 -22.52
C TYR A 151 -30.08 12.11 -24.00
N PRO A 152 -29.16 11.80 -24.96
CA PRO A 152 -29.54 11.62 -26.36
C PRO A 152 -30.51 10.45 -26.58
N LYS A 153 -30.40 9.37 -25.78
CA LYS A 153 -31.30 8.21 -25.85
C LYS A 153 -32.71 8.59 -25.37
N LEU A 154 -32.80 9.39 -24.32
CA LEU A 154 -34.07 9.91 -23.81
C LEU A 154 -34.78 10.77 -24.87
N ILE A 155 -34.06 11.72 -25.50
CA ILE A 155 -34.64 12.59 -26.54
C ILE A 155 -35.16 11.77 -27.72
N ARG A 156 -34.42 10.75 -28.19
CA ARG A 156 -34.87 9.88 -29.30
C ARG A 156 -36.17 9.15 -28.96
N LYS A 157 -36.33 8.69 -27.71
CA LYS A 157 -37.55 8.01 -27.24
C LYS A 157 -38.75 8.96 -27.14
N ILE A 158 -38.50 10.23 -26.78
CA ILE A 158 -39.54 11.27 -26.72
C ILE A 158 -39.97 11.70 -28.12
N LYS A 159 -39.03 11.86 -29.07
CA LYS A 159 -39.32 12.27 -30.46
C LYS A 159 -39.84 11.15 -31.36
N GLY A 160 -39.57 9.89 -31.01
CA GLY A 160 -40.06 8.70 -31.72
C GLY A 160 -41.42 8.19 -31.21
N ARG A 161 -42.03 8.91 -30.26
CA ARG A 161 -43.44 8.81 -29.86
C ARG A 161 -44.18 10.02 -30.41
#